data_AF-A0A1G9W9A3-F1
#
_entry.id   AF-A0A1G9W9A3-F1
#
_cell.length_a   1.000
_cell.length_b   1.000
_cell.length_c   1.000
_cell.angle_alpha   90.00
_cell.angle_beta   90.00
_cell.angle_gamma   90.00
#
_symmetry.space_group_name_H-M   'P 1'
#
loop_
_entity.id
_entity.type
_entity.pdbx_description
1 polymer ?
#
loop_
_entity_poly.entity_id
_entity_poly.type
_entity_poly.pdbx_seq_one_letter_code
_entity_poly.pdbx_strand_id
1 'polypeptide(L)'
;MEDRDPPADPPADGIAVVGMAGRFPGAPDVATFWRNLLDGIDAVHDYTDAELRALGVGERLLADPAHVRAGGRLPDVAGFDAEFFGVPAAEAVRMDPQHRLFVEQSWVALEDAGYDPAAHDGLIGVFAGGAVNRYFLFRQFGGDPDEPLDPGFAADYLTAQAAYRLGLTGPAITVQTACSSSLVAICTAGQHLLDYRCDLALAGGVSVMEPRFVHRPGGLVSPDGRCRAFDAAGQGGGYSSGVVVLALKRLEDALADRDQIIAVLRGWAVNNDGALRAGFAAPGLDGQANVVAEALAEAELTPASIGYVEAHGSGTAVGDAIEVAALAQVFAADPLPPRSVALGSVKTNIGNLDAAAGAAGLIKAILAVRHGVIPANLHYDRPNPDIDFDSSPFYVPVKNVGWQAEVRRAGVSAFGLGGTNAHVIVEQAPAEAPRPEAGGWHVLPLSARTPEALRTARTLLAEHLSAAQGIRLDDVAYTLATGRRAFGYRAAVLCRDATEAVAGLRGPDGDLPAPAGTPEELRRQAAAWVAGAGIGWPLPDGRTVSLPAYPFQRVRYWQEDRS
;
A
#
# COMPACT_ATOMS: atom_id res chain seq x y z
N MET A 1 -14.80 -13.04 -42.66
CA MET A 1 -13.49 -12.93 -41.99
C MET A 1 -13.23 -11.44 -41.94
N GLU A 2 -13.76 -10.81 -40.89
CA GLU A 2 -13.60 -9.37 -40.68
C GLU A 2 -12.21 -9.17 -40.06
N ASP A 3 -11.39 -8.37 -40.75
CA ASP A 3 -10.15 -7.81 -40.23
C ASP A 3 -10.48 -7.10 -38.92
N ARG A 4 -10.09 -7.70 -37.80
CA ARG A 4 -9.87 -6.94 -36.56
C ARG A 4 -8.50 -6.32 -36.71
N ASP A 5 -8.46 -5.01 -36.79
CA ASP A 5 -7.22 -4.26 -36.59
C ASP A 5 -6.52 -4.80 -35.33
N PRO A 6 -5.18 -4.95 -35.35
CA PRO A 6 -4.44 -5.29 -34.14
C PRO A 6 -4.75 -4.25 -33.07
N PRO A 7 -4.85 -4.65 -31.78
CA PRO A 7 -5.03 -3.68 -30.70
C PRO A 7 -3.92 -2.63 -30.82
N ALA A 8 -4.33 -1.35 -30.89
CA ALA A 8 -3.40 -0.23 -30.90
C ALA A 8 -2.42 -0.40 -29.73
N ASP A 9 -1.13 -0.12 -29.96
CA ASP A 9 -0.13 -0.12 -28.88
C ASP A 9 -0.71 0.64 -27.67
N PRO A 10 -0.59 0.10 -26.45
CA PRO A 10 -1.06 0.81 -25.28
C PRO A 10 -0.36 2.18 -25.25
N PRO A 11 -1.10 3.28 -25.00
CA PRO A 11 -0.46 4.59 -24.91
C PRO A 11 0.67 4.53 -23.88
N ALA A 12 1.85 5.04 -24.26
CA ALA A 12 3.07 4.98 -23.47
C ALA A 12 3.06 5.88 -22.21
N ASP A 13 1.95 6.55 -21.96
CA ASP A 13 1.84 7.62 -20.96
C ASP A 13 1.20 7.11 -19.66
N GLY A 14 1.86 7.43 -18.55
CA GLY A 14 1.38 7.13 -17.19
C GLY A 14 2.47 6.64 -16.25
N ILE A 15 2.07 6.37 -15.01
CA ILE A 15 2.96 5.85 -13.97
C ILE A 15 2.55 4.42 -13.64
N ALA A 16 3.43 3.47 -13.92
CA ALA A 16 3.26 2.07 -13.55
C ALA A 16 3.46 1.88 -12.04
N VAL A 17 2.52 1.17 -11.42
CA VAL A 17 2.73 0.57 -10.10
C VAL A 17 3.45 -0.75 -10.32
N VAL A 18 4.72 -0.81 -9.93
CA VAL A 18 5.58 -1.99 -10.14
C VAL A 18 5.77 -2.82 -8.86
N GLY A 19 5.45 -2.26 -7.70
CA GLY A 19 5.44 -3.00 -6.43
C GLY A 19 4.54 -2.35 -5.38
N MET A 20 4.09 -3.13 -4.41
CA MET A 20 3.24 -2.68 -3.31
C MET A 20 3.61 -3.39 -2.00
N ALA A 21 3.66 -2.61 -0.93
CA ALA A 21 3.81 -3.10 0.43
C ALA A 21 2.79 -2.42 1.35
N GLY A 22 2.36 -3.13 2.38
CA GLY A 22 1.55 -2.52 3.41
C GLY A 22 1.17 -3.47 4.52
N ARG A 23 0.88 -2.86 5.67
CA ARG A 23 0.32 -3.53 6.84
C ARG A 23 -0.92 -2.78 7.25
N PHE A 24 -1.99 -3.53 7.50
CA PHE A 24 -3.32 -3.02 7.80
C PHE A 24 -3.87 -3.71 9.06
N PRO A 25 -4.91 -3.16 9.69
CA PRO A 25 -5.64 -3.90 10.73
C PRO A 25 -6.10 -5.26 10.19
N GLY A 26 -5.78 -6.32 10.93
CA GLY A 26 -6.12 -7.70 10.55
C GLY A 26 -5.37 -8.27 9.33
N ALA A 27 -4.44 -7.52 8.71
CA ALA A 27 -3.70 -7.99 7.55
C ALA A 27 -2.20 -7.59 7.61
N PRO A 28 -1.28 -8.57 7.73
CA PRO A 28 0.16 -8.29 7.80
C PRO A 28 0.77 -7.94 6.43
N ASP A 29 0.05 -8.14 5.34
CA ASP A 29 0.49 -7.93 3.96
C ASP A 29 -0.69 -7.60 3.04
N VAL A 30 -0.38 -7.17 1.80
CA VAL A 30 -1.38 -6.80 0.78
C VAL A 30 -2.23 -7.99 0.34
N ALA A 31 -1.67 -9.21 0.30
CA ALA A 31 -2.40 -10.41 -0.10
C ALA A 31 -3.50 -10.79 0.91
N THR A 32 -3.19 -10.71 2.21
CA THR A 32 -4.15 -10.92 3.29
C THR A 32 -5.16 -9.79 3.33
N PHE A 33 -4.74 -8.55 3.09
CA PHE A 33 -5.64 -7.41 2.98
C PHE A 33 -6.69 -7.64 1.88
N TRP A 34 -6.26 -8.09 0.69
CA TRP A 34 -7.18 -8.42 -0.39
C TRP A 34 -8.18 -9.52 -0.02
N ARG A 35 -7.72 -10.61 0.61
CA ARG A 35 -8.61 -11.67 1.10
C ARG A 35 -9.64 -11.12 2.10
N ASN A 36 -9.19 -10.33 3.07
CA ASN A 36 -10.07 -9.72 4.07
C ASN A 36 -11.14 -8.83 3.44
N LEU A 37 -10.81 -8.08 2.37
CA LEU A 37 -11.77 -7.27 1.62
C LEU A 37 -12.83 -8.15 0.94
N LEU A 38 -12.42 -9.26 0.31
CA LEU A 38 -13.33 -10.18 -0.35
C LEU A 38 -14.22 -10.95 0.63
N ASP A 39 -13.68 -11.30 1.80
CA ASP A 39 -14.40 -12.01 2.86
C ASP A 39 -15.29 -11.08 3.70
N GLY A 40 -15.27 -9.77 3.42
CA GLY A 40 -16.10 -8.79 4.12
C GLY A 40 -15.71 -8.60 5.59
N ILE A 41 -14.41 -8.71 5.90
CA ILE A 41 -13.91 -8.58 7.28
C ILE A 41 -13.96 -7.11 7.74
N ASP A 42 -14.60 -6.90 8.88
CA ASP A 42 -14.46 -5.71 9.73
C ASP A 42 -13.27 -5.92 10.66
N ALA A 43 -12.22 -5.14 10.46
CA ALA A 43 -10.95 -5.23 11.19
C ALA A 43 -10.83 -4.18 12.31
N VAL A 44 -11.91 -3.45 12.63
CA VAL A 44 -11.95 -2.56 13.79
C VAL A 44 -12.03 -3.41 15.07
N HIS A 45 -11.08 -3.21 15.98
CA HIS A 45 -11.00 -3.94 17.24
C HIS A 45 -11.71 -3.18 18.36
N ASP A 46 -12.58 -3.84 19.10
CA ASP A 46 -13.20 -3.33 20.32
C ASP A 46 -12.29 -3.63 21.53
N TYR A 47 -11.75 -2.58 22.16
CA TYR A 47 -10.77 -2.69 23.23
C TYR A 47 -11.43 -2.84 24.61
N THR A 48 -10.87 -3.74 25.41
CA THR A 48 -11.15 -3.84 26.84
C THR A 48 -10.42 -2.74 27.64
N ASP A 49 -10.91 -2.41 28.83
CA ASP A 49 -10.20 -1.51 29.75
C ASP A 49 -8.77 -1.97 30.05
N ALA A 50 -8.55 -3.28 30.15
CA ALA A 50 -7.23 -3.85 30.42
C ALA A 50 -6.26 -3.59 29.26
N GLU A 51 -6.70 -3.78 28.02
CA GLU A 51 -5.91 -3.45 26.83
C GLU A 51 -5.63 -1.95 26.73
N LEU A 52 -6.62 -1.11 27.01
CA LEU A 52 -6.46 0.34 26.99
C LEU A 52 -5.45 0.81 28.06
N ARG A 53 -5.50 0.25 29.27
CA ARG A 53 -4.49 0.51 30.31
C ARG A 53 -3.10 0.06 29.89
N ALA A 54 -2.99 -1.10 29.24
CA ALA A 54 -1.71 -1.58 28.71
C ALA A 54 -1.14 -0.69 27.59
N LEU A 55 -2.00 0.07 26.90
CA LEU A 55 -1.62 1.12 25.95
C LEU A 55 -1.41 2.49 26.61
N GLY A 56 -1.41 2.57 27.95
CA GLY A 56 -1.21 3.82 28.69
C GLY A 56 -2.41 4.79 28.59
N VAL A 57 -3.62 4.31 28.32
CA VAL A 57 -4.84 5.13 28.40
C VAL A 57 -5.17 5.40 29.86
N GLY A 58 -5.13 6.67 30.26
CA GLY A 58 -5.36 7.08 31.65
C GLY A 58 -6.81 6.96 32.10
N GLU A 59 -7.02 6.71 33.40
CA GLU A 59 -8.35 6.48 34.01
C GLU A 59 -9.37 7.60 33.73
N ARG A 60 -8.93 8.85 33.58
CA ARG A 60 -9.83 9.97 33.24
C ARG A 60 -10.52 9.75 31.89
N LEU A 61 -9.78 9.26 30.89
CA LEU A 61 -10.36 8.99 29.58
C LEU A 61 -11.20 7.71 29.61
N LEU A 62 -10.77 6.67 30.33
CA LEU A 62 -11.56 5.45 30.53
C LEU A 62 -12.91 5.75 31.21
N ALA A 63 -12.94 6.69 32.15
CA ALA A 63 -14.18 7.09 32.82
C ALA A 63 -15.09 7.99 31.96
N ASP A 64 -14.61 8.50 30.82
CA ASP A 64 -15.43 9.35 29.93
C ASP A 64 -16.44 8.47 29.16
N PRO A 65 -17.75 8.64 29.34
CA PRO A 65 -18.76 7.86 28.61
C PRO A 65 -18.75 8.10 27.11
N ALA A 66 -18.11 9.18 26.64
CA ALA A 66 -17.93 9.47 25.22
C ALA A 66 -16.60 8.90 24.66
N HIS A 67 -15.78 8.24 25.47
CA HIS A 67 -14.56 7.57 25.00
C HIS A 67 -14.94 6.43 24.05
N VAL A 68 -14.38 6.48 22.83
CA VAL A 68 -14.57 5.45 21.81
C VAL A 68 -13.49 4.40 21.98
N ARG A 69 -13.92 3.21 22.39
CA ARG A 69 -13.05 2.07 22.73
C ARG A 69 -12.86 1.14 21.55
N ALA A 70 -12.73 1.70 20.35
CA ALA A 70 -12.63 0.95 19.12
C ALA A 70 -11.61 1.60 18.17
N GLY A 71 -10.91 0.80 17.39
CA GLY A 71 -9.93 1.27 16.41
C GLY A 71 -9.18 0.14 15.72
N GLY A 72 -8.59 0.42 14.57
CA GLY A 72 -7.79 -0.59 13.86
C GLY A 72 -6.37 -0.69 14.43
N ARG A 73 -5.98 -1.93 14.77
CA ARG A 73 -4.71 -2.24 15.41
C ARG A 73 -3.70 -2.83 14.42
N LEU A 74 -2.49 -2.29 14.40
CA LEU A 74 -1.35 -3.02 13.85
C LEU A 74 -0.75 -3.94 14.93
N PRO A 75 -0.60 -5.25 14.67
CA PRO A 75 0.12 -6.12 15.57
C PRO A 75 1.61 -5.74 15.60
N ASP A 76 2.25 -5.88 16.75
CA ASP A 76 3.69 -5.75 16.90
C ASP A 76 4.33 -4.46 16.32
N VAL A 77 3.76 -3.29 16.63
CA VAL A 77 4.34 -1.98 16.28
C VAL A 77 5.69 -1.70 16.96
N ALA A 78 6.02 -2.45 18.02
CA ALA A 78 7.30 -2.35 18.72
C ALA A 78 8.40 -3.20 18.07
N GLY A 79 8.04 -4.24 17.30
CA GLY A 79 8.98 -5.09 16.59
C GLY A 79 9.66 -4.37 15.44
N PHE A 80 10.98 -4.50 15.35
CA PHE A 80 11.79 -3.97 14.25
C PHE A 80 13.08 -4.80 14.12
N ASP A 81 13.58 -4.96 12.89
CA ASP A 81 14.88 -5.62 12.63
C ASP A 81 16.00 -4.57 12.54
N ALA A 82 16.41 -4.05 13.70
CA ALA A 82 17.35 -2.93 13.77
C ALA A 82 18.72 -3.27 13.17
N GLU A 83 19.21 -4.50 13.36
CA GLU A 83 20.48 -4.96 12.81
C GLU A 83 20.46 -4.99 11.27
N PHE A 84 19.33 -5.41 10.68
CA PHE A 84 19.15 -5.39 9.23
C PHE A 84 19.38 -3.99 8.65
N PHE A 85 18.80 -2.96 9.27
CA PHE A 85 18.88 -1.56 8.82
C PHE A 85 20.08 -0.79 9.41
N GLY A 86 21.00 -1.46 10.11
CA GLY A 86 22.17 -0.82 10.70
C GLY A 86 21.83 0.23 11.77
N VAL A 87 20.72 0.01 12.50
CA VAL A 87 20.25 0.89 13.57
C VAL A 87 20.74 0.33 14.91
N PRO A 88 21.54 1.08 15.69
CA PRO A 88 21.90 0.69 17.05
C PRO A 88 20.65 0.55 17.93
N ALA A 89 20.63 -0.43 18.85
CA ALA A 89 19.48 -0.70 19.71
C ALA A 89 18.98 0.54 20.50
N ALA A 90 19.91 1.36 21.01
CA ALA A 90 19.58 2.59 21.73
C ALA A 90 18.90 3.64 20.83
N GLU A 91 19.23 3.67 19.54
CA GLU A 91 18.55 4.51 18.55
C GLU A 91 17.16 3.94 18.22
N ALA A 92 17.04 2.64 17.98
CA ALA A 92 15.79 1.98 17.63
C ALA A 92 14.68 2.18 18.69
N VAL A 93 15.05 2.22 19.99
CA VAL A 93 14.11 2.54 21.09
C VAL A 93 13.58 3.97 21.02
N ARG A 94 14.37 4.91 20.48
CA ARG A 94 13.97 6.32 20.34
C ARG A 94 13.27 6.60 19.02
N MET A 95 13.48 5.80 17.98
CA MET A 95 12.79 5.98 16.70
C MET A 95 11.27 5.82 16.86
N ASP A 96 10.52 6.78 16.30
CA ASP A 96 9.08 6.63 16.10
C ASP A 96 8.79 5.28 15.41
N PRO A 97 7.90 4.42 15.97
CA PRO A 97 7.41 3.23 15.29
C PRO A 97 6.98 3.47 13.83
N GLN A 98 6.45 4.65 13.52
CA GLN A 98 6.08 5.04 12.15
C GLN A 98 7.29 5.02 11.21
N HIS A 99 8.44 5.54 11.64
CA HIS A 99 9.67 5.55 10.84
C HIS A 99 10.20 4.13 10.64
N ARG A 100 10.18 3.31 11.70
CA ARG A 100 10.61 1.90 11.65
C ARG A 100 9.77 1.09 10.67
N LEU A 101 8.45 1.20 10.78
CA LEU A 101 7.50 0.52 9.90
C LEU A 101 7.66 0.99 8.45
N PHE A 102 7.83 2.29 8.22
CA PHE A 102 7.98 2.83 6.87
C PHE A 102 9.28 2.38 6.20
N VAL A 103 10.40 2.32 6.95
CA VAL A 103 11.67 1.75 6.45
C VAL A 103 11.51 0.28 6.07
N GLU A 104 10.88 -0.54 6.93
CA GLU A 104 10.60 -1.96 6.62
C GLU A 104 9.74 -2.09 5.36
N GLN A 105 8.64 -1.34 5.25
CA GLN A 105 7.74 -1.44 4.10
C GLN A 105 8.33 -0.84 2.82
N SER A 106 9.25 0.12 2.92
CA SER A 106 10.03 0.61 1.78
C SER A 106 10.92 -0.49 1.20
N TRP A 107 11.58 -1.28 2.05
CA TRP A 107 12.32 -2.47 1.59
C TRP A 107 11.40 -3.50 0.94
N VAL A 108 10.26 -3.81 1.58
CA VAL A 108 9.28 -4.77 1.04
C VAL A 108 8.74 -4.32 -0.32
N ALA A 109 8.47 -3.03 -0.52
CA ALA A 109 7.97 -2.52 -1.80
C ALA A 109 9.03 -2.63 -2.92
N LEU A 110 10.31 -2.41 -2.60
CA LEU A 110 11.41 -2.62 -3.55
C LEU A 110 11.57 -4.10 -3.92
N GLU A 111 11.51 -5.00 -2.94
CA GLU A 111 11.57 -6.44 -3.21
C GLU A 111 10.34 -6.92 -3.99
N ASP A 112 9.15 -6.42 -3.68
CA ASP A 112 7.94 -6.71 -4.46
C ASP A 112 8.11 -6.23 -5.90
N ALA A 113 8.69 -5.05 -6.12
CA ALA A 113 9.01 -4.54 -7.46
C ALA A 113 10.15 -5.30 -8.17
N GLY A 114 10.92 -6.14 -7.46
CA GLY A 114 12.06 -6.84 -8.02
C GLY A 114 13.32 -5.99 -8.14
N TYR A 115 13.54 -5.05 -7.22
CA TYR A 115 14.73 -4.19 -7.18
C TYR A 115 15.54 -4.38 -5.88
N ASP A 116 16.86 -4.59 -6.00
CA ASP A 116 17.80 -4.30 -4.91
C ASP A 116 18.27 -2.85 -5.05
N PRO A 117 18.00 -1.96 -4.08
CA PRO A 117 18.41 -0.57 -4.17
C PRO A 117 19.93 -0.38 -4.28
N ALA A 118 20.75 -1.35 -3.84
CA ALA A 118 22.21 -1.27 -3.97
C ALA A 118 22.72 -1.65 -5.37
N ALA A 119 21.89 -2.29 -6.19
CA ALA A 119 22.22 -2.72 -7.55
C ALA A 119 21.48 -1.91 -8.63
N HIS A 120 20.64 -0.95 -8.22
CA HIS A 120 19.94 -0.06 -9.13
C HIS A 120 20.82 1.14 -9.48
N ASP A 121 21.06 1.37 -10.77
CA ASP A 121 21.92 2.44 -11.26
C ASP A 121 21.24 3.83 -11.27
N GLY A 122 19.90 3.88 -11.17
CA GLY A 122 19.10 5.09 -11.21
C GLY A 122 18.83 5.75 -9.85
N LEU A 123 18.13 6.88 -9.88
CA LEU A 123 17.74 7.61 -8.68
C LEU A 123 16.43 7.06 -8.12
N ILE A 124 16.45 6.62 -6.87
CA ILE A 124 15.25 6.21 -6.14
C ILE A 124 14.77 7.36 -5.24
N GLY A 125 13.60 7.92 -5.53
CA GLY A 125 12.94 8.94 -4.70
C GLY A 125 12.04 8.33 -3.61
N VAL A 126 11.76 9.09 -2.55
CA VAL A 126 10.91 8.69 -1.41
C VAL A 126 9.96 9.82 -1.04
N PHE A 127 8.66 9.56 -1.06
CA PHE A 127 7.60 10.54 -0.82
C PHE A 127 6.57 9.97 0.15
N ALA A 128 6.37 10.57 1.32
CA ALA A 128 5.42 10.01 2.28
C ALA A 128 4.80 11.03 3.22
N GLY A 129 3.59 10.70 3.67
CA GLY A 129 2.96 11.32 4.84
C GLY A 129 3.05 10.45 6.08
N GLY A 130 3.24 11.09 7.24
CA GLY A 130 3.21 10.42 8.54
C GLY A 130 2.17 11.05 9.46
N ALA A 131 1.48 10.28 10.28
CA ALA A 131 0.60 10.85 11.30
C ALA A 131 1.41 11.58 12.39
N VAL A 132 0.73 12.41 13.17
CA VAL A 132 1.34 13.11 14.30
C VAL A 132 2.05 12.10 15.22
N ASN A 133 3.32 12.37 15.54
CA ASN A 133 4.10 11.52 16.42
C ASN A 133 3.59 11.61 17.87
N ARG A 134 2.67 10.71 18.21
CA ARG A 134 2.15 10.58 19.59
C ARG A 134 3.14 9.87 20.51
N TYR A 135 4.02 9.05 19.95
CA TYR A 135 5.08 8.33 20.68
C TYR A 135 6.02 9.31 21.42
N PHE A 136 6.23 10.50 20.86
CA PHE A 136 7.04 11.57 21.43
C PHE A 136 6.24 12.61 22.23
N LEU A 137 5.04 13.01 21.78
CA LEU A 137 4.26 14.04 22.46
C LEU A 137 4.00 13.71 23.94
N PHE A 138 3.74 12.44 24.27
CA PHE A 138 3.55 12.03 25.67
C PHE A 138 4.83 12.09 26.52
N ARG A 139 6.01 12.15 25.90
CA ARG A 139 7.30 12.25 26.59
C ARG A 139 7.73 13.68 26.87
N GLN A 140 7.40 14.61 25.99
CA GLN A 140 7.79 16.01 26.15
C GLN A 140 6.89 16.75 27.16
N PHE A 141 5.67 16.25 27.42
CA PHE A 141 4.85 16.76 28.52
C PHE A 141 5.48 16.40 29.88
N GLY A 142 6.36 17.30 30.37
CA GLY A 142 7.14 17.15 31.60
C GLY A 142 8.66 17.11 31.41
N GLY A 143 9.15 17.18 30.17
CA GLY A 143 10.58 17.26 29.84
C GLY A 143 11.15 18.69 29.93
N ASP A 144 12.48 18.79 29.92
CA ASP A 144 13.19 20.07 29.88
C ASP A 144 13.06 20.71 28.48
N PRO A 145 12.51 21.93 28.34
CA PRO A 145 12.42 22.61 27.05
C PRO A 145 13.78 22.87 26.40
N ASP A 146 14.88 22.81 27.15
CA ASP A 146 16.25 22.99 26.64
C ASP A 146 16.89 21.65 26.15
N GLU A 147 16.19 20.51 26.27
CA GLU A 147 16.66 19.23 25.75
C GLU A 147 16.69 19.25 24.21
N PRO A 148 17.81 18.86 23.56
CA PRO A 148 17.88 18.85 22.09
C PRO A 148 16.81 17.96 21.48
N LEU A 149 16.06 18.48 20.50
CA LEU A 149 15.07 17.70 19.75
C LEU A 149 15.78 16.56 19.01
N ASP A 150 15.48 15.31 19.37
CA ASP A 150 16.03 14.14 18.68
C ASP A 150 15.35 13.99 17.30
N PRO A 151 16.12 13.96 16.20
CA PRO A 151 15.60 13.76 14.84
C PRO A 151 14.75 12.50 14.67
N GLY A 152 14.90 11.50 15.54
CA GLY A 152 14.07 10.30 15.55
C GLY A 152 12.57 10.56 15.75
N PHE A 153 12.18 11.78 16.12
CA PHE A 153 10.81 12.15 16.47
C PHE A 153 10.10 13.09 15.50
N ALA A 154 10.81 13.88 14.69
CA ALA A 154 10.15 14.85 13.83
C ALA A 154 9.64 14.18 12.54
N ALA A 155 8.42 14.53 12.13
CA ALA A 155 7.81 14.01 10.91
C ALA A 155 8.68 14.27 9.68
N ASP A 156 9.43 15.38 9.69
CA ASP A 156 10.41 15.79 8.69
C ASP A 156 11.36 14.66 8.27
N TYR A 157 11.76 13.79 9.20
CA TYR A 157 12.77 12.77 8.95
C TYR A 157 12.22 11.41 8.49
N LEU A 158 10.90 11.26 8.32
CA LEU A 158 10.28 10.00 7.89
C LEU A 158 10.92 9.44 6.60
N THR A 159 10.94 10.25 5.54
CA THR A 159 11.47 9.85 4.23
C THR A 159 12.99 9.89 4.19
N ALA A 160 13.62 10.85 4.88
CA ALA A 160 15.08 10.94 4.97
C ALA A 160 15.70 9.73 5.69
N GLN A 161 15.04 9.18 6.72
CA GLN A 161 15.46 7.94 7.36
C GLN A 161 15.36 6.77 6.39
N ALA A 162 14.27 6.63 5.64
CA ALA A 162 14.17 5.59 4.61
C ALA A 162 15.28 5.72 3.55
N ALA A 163 15.49 6.92 3.01
CA ALA A 163 16.55 7.16 2.04
C ALA A 163 17.94 6.83 2.59
N TYR A 164 18.28 7.31 3.79
CA TYR A 164 19.57 7.05 4.43
C TYR A 164 19.79 5.55 4.69
N ARG A 165 18.80 4.86 5.25
CA ARG A 165 18.91 3.45 5.66
C ARG A 165 18.95 2.49 4.48
N LEU A 166 18.36 2.88 3.35
CA LEU A 166 18.31 2.08 2.13
C LEU A 166 19.35 2.49 1.07
N GLY A 167 20.08 3.59 1.29
CA GLY A 167 21.10 4.10 0.38
C GLY A 167 20.54 4.81 -0.86
N LEU A 168 19.34 5.41 -0.74
CA LEU A 168 18.64 6.04 -1.86
C LEU A 168 19.09 7.49 -2.03
N THR A 169 19.32 7.89 -3.28
CA THR A 169 19.94 9.18 -3.63
C THR A 169 19.01 10.12 -4.39
N GLY A 170 17.76 9.72 -4.64
CA GLY A 170 16.74 10.58 -5.22
C GLY A 170 16.11 11.55 -4.19
N PRO A 171 15.07 12.31 -4.57
CA PRO A 171 14.36 13.22 -3.68
C PRO A 171 13.77 12.48 -2.47
N ALA A 172 13.91 13.02 -1.26
CA ALA A 172 13.28 12.49 -0.05
C ALA A 172 12.38 13.57 0.57
N ILE A 173 11.06 13.45 0.39
CA ILE A 173 10.09 14.51 0.70
C ILE A 173 8.99 13.97 1.61
N THR A 174 8.92 14.50 2.82
CA THR A 174 7.77 14.30 3.71
C THR A 174 6.68 15.32 3.39
N VAL A 175 5.45 14.85 3.14
CA VAL A 175 4.28 15.69 2.83
C VAL A 175 3.23 15.57 3.94
N GLN A 176 2.69 16.71 4.40
CA GLN A 176 1.71 16.76 5.49
C GLN A 176 0.47 17.55 5.07
N THR A 177 -0.60 16.82 4.74
CA THR A 177 -1.90 17.37 4.33
C THR A 177 -3.06 16.64 5.03
N ALA A 178 -2.85 16.19 6.28
CA ALA A 178 -3.81 15.39 7.04
C ALA A 178 -4.21 14.09 6.31
N CYS A 179 -5.50 13.76 6.21
CA CYS A 179 -5.97 12.49 5.64
C CYS A 179 -5.65 12.31 4.14
N SER A 180 -5.28 13.37 3.42
CA SER A 180 -4.84 13.29 2.02
C SER A 180 -3.33 13.05 1.85
N SER A 181 -2.54 13.04 2.94
CA SER A 181 -1.07 13.10 2.87
C SER A 181 -0.44 12.05 1.97
N SER A 182 -0.82 10.78 2.10
CA SER A 182 -0.27 9.71 1.26
C SER A 182 -0.67 9.81 -0.21
N LEU A 183 -1.90 10.24 -0.52
CA LEU A 183 -2.32 10.39 -1.91
C LEU A 183 -1.63 11.59 -2.58
N VAL A 184 -1.46 12.70 -1.84
CA VAL A 184 -0.65 13.83 -2.32
C VAL A 184 0.80 13.40 -2.53
N ALA A 185 1.39 12.61 -1.62
CA ALA A 185 2.75 12.10 -1.78
C ALA A 185 2.90 11.24 -3.06
N ILE A 186 1.89 10.44 -3.40
CA ILE A 186 1.85 9.65 -4.63
C ILE A 186 1.74 10.55 -5.87
N CYS A 187 0.90 11.59 -5.85
CA CYS A 187 0.81 12.57 -6.93
C CYS A 187 2.16 13.28 -7.16
N THR A 188 2.81 13.72 -6.07
CA THR A 188 4.14 14.35 -6.13
C THR A 188 5.20 13.39 -6.69
N ALA A 189 5.17 12.12 -6.27
CA ALA A 189 6.08 11.10 -6.81
C ALA A 189 5.87 10.87 -8.32
N GLY A 190 4.60 10.81 -8.76
CA GLY A 190 4.24 10.72 -10.17
C GLY A 190 4.80 11.89 -10.98
N GLN A 191 4.62 13.12 -10.49
CA GLN A 191 5.19 14.30 -11.15
C GLN A 191 6.72 14.26 -11.22
N HIS A 192 7.39 13.85 -10.15
CA HIS A 192 8.85 13.75 -10.13
C HIS A 192 9.38 12.67 -11.10
N LEU A 193 8.63 11.59 -11.30
CA LEU A 193 8.94 10.58 -12.32
C LEU A 193 8.78 11.16 -13.73
N LEU A 194 7.68 11.85 -14.03
CA LEU A 194 7.45 12.49 -15.33
C LEU A 194 8.47 13.60 -15.63
N ASP A 195 8.94 14.30 -14.61
CA ASP A 195 9.97 15.34 -14.73
C ASP A 195 11.41 14.78 -14.74
N TYR A 196 11.58 13.45 -14.78
CA TYR A 196 12.86 12.75 -14.73
C TYR A 196 13.75 13.18 -13.54
N ARG A 197 13.13 13.46 -12.38
CA ARG A 197 13.83 13.79 -11.12
C ARG A 197 14.21 12.54 -10.32
N CYS A 198 13.62 11.41 -10.66
CA CYS A 198 13.98 10.07 -10.21
C CYS A 198 13.53 9.04 -11.26
N ASP A 199 14.05 7.81 -11.17
CA ASP A 199 13.77 6.71 -12.10
C ASP A 199 12.81 5.68 -11.49
N LEU A 200 12.84 5.59 -10.17
CA LEU A 200 11.94 4.80 -9.34
C LEU A 200 11.53 5.67 -8.15
N ALA A 201 10.28 5.58 -7.71
CA ALA A 201 9.81 6.30 -6.55
C ALA A 201 9.09 5.37 -5.57
N LEU A 202 9.42 5.50 -4.29
CA LEU A 202 8.66 4.95 -3.19
C LEU A 202 7.68 6.00 -2.69
N ALA A 203 6.39 5.72 -2.72
CA ALA A 203 5.35 6.67 -2.34
C ALA A 203 4.28 6.06 -1.43
N GLY A 204 3.83 6.77 -0.41
CA GLY A 204 2.74 6.30 0.43
C GLY A 204 2.59 7.03 1.76
N GLY A 205 2.33 6.30 2.85
CA GLY A 205 2.23 6.91 4.16
C GLY A 205 2.09 5.92 5.31
N VAL A 206 2.20 6.44 6.52
CA VAL A 206 2.15 5.67 7.76
C VAL A 206 1.34 6.40 8.83
N SER A 207 0.58 5.64 9.61
CA SER A 207 -0.10 6.10 10.80
C SER A 207 -0.04 5.02 11.88
N VAL A 208 0.42 5.39 13.07
CA VAL A 208 0.34 4.54 14.26
C VAL A 208 -0.45 5.30 15.32
N MET A 209 -1.63 4.78 15.64
CA MET A 209 -2.61 5.43 16.51
C MET A 209 -3.03 4.51 17.66
N GLU A 210 -3.28 5.15 18.81
CA GLU A 210 -3.88 4.52 19.98
C GLU A 210 -5.34 5.02 20.13
N PRO A 211 -6.26 4.18 20.62
CA PRO A 211 -7.70 4.48 20.71
C PRO A 211 -8.01 5.49 21.82
N ARG A 212 -7.59 6.75 21.63
CA ARG A 212 -7.73 7.86 22.60
C ARG A 212 -8.76 8.90 22.14
N PHE A 213 -9.74 8.49 21.35
CA PHE A 213 -10.68 9.38 20.68
C PHE A 213 -11.99 9.48 21.45
N VAL A 214 -12.61 10.66 21.44
CA VAL A 214 -13.88 10.93 22.11
C VAL A 214 -14.92 11.27 21.05
N HIS A 215 -16.06 10.60 21.12
CA HIS A 215 -17.20 10.91 20.26
C HIS A 215 -17.81 12.25 20.67
N ARG A 216 -18.07 13.09 19.66
CA ARG A 216 -18.83 14.32 19.80
C ARG A 216 -19.91 14.30 18.72
N PRO A 217 -21.19 14.56 19.05
CA PRO A 217 -22.24 14.67 18.03
C PRO A 217 -21.86 15.67 16.94
N GLY A 218 -21.97 15.27 15.68
CA GLY A 218 -21.55 16.07 14.51
C GLY A 218 -20.04 16.13 14.28
N GLY A 219 -19.23 15.43 15.08
CA GLY A 219 -17.78 15.30 14.88
C GLY A 219 -17.40 14.18 13.91
N LEU A 220 -16.09 13.99 13.72
CA LEU A 220 -15.53 13.00 12.80
C LEU A 220 -15.46 11.57 13.38
N VAL A 221 -15.51 11.45 14.71
CA VAL A 221 -15.34 10.16 15.42
C VAL A 221 -16.71 9.54 15.63
N SER A 222 -16.95 8.35 15.08
CA SER A 222 -18.19 7.60 15.34
C SER A 222 -18.21 7.03 16.76
N PRO A 223 -19.40 6.85 17.37
CA PRO A 223 -19.52 6.40 18.76
C PRO A 223 -18.98 4.98 19.00
N ASP A 224 -18.90 4.15 17.95
CA ASP A 224 -18.44 2.78 17.99
C ASP A 224 -17.17 2.53 17.18
N GLY A 225 -16.50 3.60 16.71
CA GLY A 225 -15.27 3.54 15.93
C GLY A 225 -15.41 2.91 14.54
N ARG A 226 -16.62 2.63 14.06
CA ARG A 226 -16.84 2.08 12.71
C ARG A 226 -17.25 3.17 11.73
N CYS A 227 -16.79 3.05 10.49
CA CYS A 227 -17.15 3.97 9.42
C CYS A 227 -18.33 3.38 8.63
N ARG A 228 -19.42 4.14 8.52
CA ARG A 228 -20.63 3.76 7.79
C ARG A 228 -20.80 4.64 6.56
N ALA A 229 -19.82 4.57 5.67
CA ALA A 229 -19.78 5.42 4.48
C ALA A 229 -21.07 5.27 3.68
N PHE A 230 -21.73 6.40 3.41
CA PHE A 230 -22.95 6.57 2.62
C PHE A 230 -24.26 6.03 3.24
N ASP A 231 -24.21 5.47 4.46
CA ASP A 231 -25.39 4.94 5.15
C ASP A 231 -26.13 6.03 5.94
N ALA A 232 -27.45 5.88 6.10
CA ALA A 232 -28.29 6.76 6.91
C ALA A 232 -27.87 6.85 8.39
N ALA A 233 -27.19 5.83 8.91
CA ALA A 233 -26.62 5.80 10.25
C ALA A 233 -25.17 6.30 10.32
N GLY A 234 -24.68 6.99 9.29
CA GLY A 234 -23.36 7.62 9.26
C GLY A 234 -23.17 8.69 10.35
N GLN A 235 -22.26 8.44 11.29
CA GLN A 235 -21.95 9.33 12.43
C GLN A 235 -20.44 9.63 12.57
N GLY A 236 -19.68 9.47 11.48
CA GLY A 236 -18.22 9.56 11.45
C GLY A 236 -17.56 8.19 11.20
N GLY A 237 -16.27 8.11 11.50
CA GLY A 237 -15.49 6.87 11.42
C GLY A 237 -14.55 6.71 12.63
N GLY A 238 -13.95 5.54 12.78
CA GLY A 238 -12.89 5.33 13.75
C GLY A 238 -11.51 5.53 13.14
N TYR A 239 -10.57 5.95 13.97
CA TYR A 239 -9.17 6.06 13.61
C TYR A 239 -8.45 4.72 13.75
N SER A 240 -7.40 4.56 12.94
CA SER A 240 -6.77 3.28 12.73
C SER A 240 -5.29 3.44 12.40
N SER A 241 -4.54 2.36 12.56
CA SER A 241 -3.11 2.30 12.23
C SER A 241 -2.88 1.54 10.94
N GLY A 242 -1.92 1.99 10.14
CA GLY A 242 -1.54 1.34 8.89
C GLY A 242 -0.26 1.93 8.32
N VAL A 243 0.43 1.16 7.48
CA VAL A 243 1.54 1.65 6.67
C VAL A 243 1.36 1.11 5.26
N VAL A 244 1.54 1.97 4.25
CA VAL A 244 1.39 1.62 2.85
C VAL A 244 2.51 2.29 2.04
N VAL A 245 3.16 1.54 1.16
CA VAL A 245 4.20 2.01 0.26
C VAL A 245 4.01 1.38 -1.12
N LEU A 246 4.00 2.20 -2.17
CA LEU A 246 4.01 1.77 -3.56
C LEU A 246 5.38 2.06 -4.16
N ALA A 247 5.86 1.17 -5.02
CA ALA A 247 6.99 1.40 -5.91
C ALA A 247 6.45 1.79 -7.30
N LEU A 248 6.85 2.96 -7.79
CA LEU A 248 6.31 3.63 -8.96
C LEU A 248 7.40 3.91 -9.99
N LYS A 249 7.11 3.68 -11.27
CA LYS A 249 7.99 4.01 -12.40
C LYS A 249 7.20 4.64 -13.52
N ARG A 250 7.88 5.36 -14.43
CA ARG A 250 7.28 5.70 -15.73
C ARG A 250 6.86 4.42 -16.43
N LEU A 251 5.68 4.41 -17.07
CA LEU A 251 5.17 3.22 -17.75
C LEU A 251 6.13 2.71 -18.84
N GLU A 252 6.69 3.64 -19.63
CA GLU A 252 7.70 3.33 -20.65
C GLU A 252 8.91 2.58 -20.09
N ASP A 253 9.46 3.04 -18.97
CA ASP A 253 10.62 2.43 -18.33
C ASP A 253 10.28 1.10 -17.68
N ALA A 254 9.09 0.97 -17.10
CA ALA A 254 8.62 -0.29 -16.54
C ALA A 254 8.48 -1.38 -17.62
N LEU A 255 7.99 -1.00 -18.81
CA LEU A 255 7.92 -1.88 -19.97
C LEU A 255 9.33 -2.25 -20.48
N ALA A 256 10.23 -1.27 -20.58
CA ALA A 256 11.59 -1.47 -21.05
C ALA A 256 12.40 -2.40 -20.13
N ASP A 257 12.25 -2.23 -18.82
CA ASP A 257 12.95 -3.01 -17.79
C ASP A 257 12.30 -4.36 -17.48
N ARG A 258 11.17 -4.65 -18.14
CA ARG A 258 10.38 -5.88 -17.96
C ARG A 258 9.94 -6.02 -16.51
N ASP A 259 9.42 -4.94 -15.95
CA ASP A 259 8.79 -4.98 -14.65
C ASP A 259 7.43 -5.66 -14.73
N GLN A 260 6.97 -6.25 -13.62
CA GLN A 260 5.54 -6.43 -13.45
C GLN A 260 4.86 -5.06 -13.43
N ILE A 261 3.75 -4.96 -14.17
CA ILE A 261 2.88 -3.79 -14.09
C ILE A 261 1.62 -4.28 -13.37
N ILE A 262 1.42 -3.80 -12.15
CA ILE A 262 0.27 -4.19 -11.31
C ILE A 262 -0.97 -3.40 -11.75
N ALA A 263 -0.79 -2.11 -12.03
CA ALA A 263 -1.77 -1.17 -12.53
C ALA A 263 -1.05 0.07 -13.07
N VAL A 264 -1.78 0.96 -13.73
CA VAL A 264 -1.26 2.24 -14.26
C VAL A 264 -2.02 3.40 -13.62
N LEU A 265 -1.31 4.38 -13.10
CA LEU A 265 -1.88 5.67 -12.70
C LEU A 265 -1.90 6.56 -13.95
N ARG A 266 -3.10 6.89 -14.43
CA ARG A 266 -3.33 7.55 -15.72
C ARG A 266 -3.40 9.08 -15.65
N GLY A 267 -3.74 9.60 -14.48
CA GLY A 267 -3.76 11.04 -14.20
C GLY A 267 -4.13 11.28 -12.76
N TRP A 268 -3.74 12.43 -12.23
CA TRP A 268 -4.01 12.82 -10.85
C TRP A 268 -4.19 14.32 -10.73
N ALA A 269 -4.69 14.79 -9.59
CA ALA A 269 -4.78 16.22 -9.30
C ALA A 269 -4.74 16.46 -7.80
N VAL A 270 -4.25 17.64 -7.42
CA VAL A 270 -4.22 18.13 -6.03
C VAL A 270 -4.65 19.59 -6.00
N ASN A 271 -5.64 19.93 -5.19
CA ASN A 271 -6.09 21.32 -5.01
C ASN A 271 -6.41 21.66 -3.55
N ASN A 272 -6.96 22.84 -3.30
CA ASN A 272 -7.47 23.22 -1.98
C ASN A 272 -8.83 23.93 -2.08
N ASP A 273 -9.73 23.63 -1.14
CA ASP A 273 -11.07 24.23 -1.03
C ASP A 273 -11.07 25.75 -0.83
N GLY A 274 -9.98 26.32 -0.31
CA GLY A 274 -9.90 27.73 0.05
C GLY A 274 -10.90 28.13 1.14
N ALA A 275 -11.52 29.31 0.98
CA ALA A 275 -12.38 29.93 1.99
C ALA A 275 -13.88 29.65 1.81
N LEU A 276 -14.32 29.15 0.66
CA LEU A 276 -15.75 29.01 0.32
C LEU A 276 -16.34 27.71 0.88
N ARG A 277 -16.40 27.63 2.21
CA ARG A 277 -16.93 26.49 2.97
C ARG A 277 -17.43 26.93 4.34
N ALA A 278 -18.29 26.12 4.96
CA ALA A 278 -18.95 26.46 6.23
C ALA A 278 -17.99 26.69 7.42
N GLY A 279 -16.75 26.21 7.33
CA GLY A 279 -15.69 26.42 8.32
C GLY A 279 -14.40 25.74 7.91
N PHE A 280 -13.32 25.97 8.67
CA PHE A 280 -11.97 25.44 8.35
C PHE A 280 -11.93 23.92 8.18
N ALA A 281 -12.73 23.19 8.97
CA ALA A 281 -12.81 21.73 8.94
C ALA A 281 -13.90 21.19 7.99
N ALA A 282 -14.73 22.05 7.40
CA ALA A 282 -15.79 21.62 6.51
C ALA A 282 -15.23 21.24 5.13
N PRO A 283 -15.80 20.23 4.44
CA PRO A 283 -15.45 19.91 3.07
C PRO A 283 -15.97 20.99 2.10
N GLY A 284 -15.25 21.24 1.00
CA GLY A 284 -15.68 22.10 -0.10
C GLY A 284 -16.18 21.30 -1.30
N LEU A 285 -17.45 21.48 -1.69
CA LEU A 285 -18.05 20.78 -2.83
C LEU A 285 -17.32 21.09 -4.15
N ASP A 286 -17.11 22.38 -4.46
CA ASP A 286 -16.46 22.80 -5.71
C ASP A 286 -15.00 22.33 -5.78
N GLY A 287 -14.27 22.35 -4.65
CA GLY A 287 -12.90 21.86 -4.59
C GLY A 287 -12.81 20.37 -4.92
N GLN A 288 -13.71 19.57 -4.37
CA GLN A 288 -13.80 18.14 -4.66
C GLN A 288 -14.22 17.85 -6.11
N ALA A 289 -15.19 18.60 -6.66
CA ALA A 289 -15.59 18.43 -8.06
C ALA A 289 -14.43 18.79 -9.01
N ASN A 290 -13.73 19.90 -8.75
CA ASN A 290 -12.63 20.37 -9.57
C ASN A 290 -11.44 19.40 -9.57
N VAL A 291 -11.07 18.82 -8.42
CA VAL A 291 -9.93 17.88 -8.37
C VAL A 291 -10.23 16.60 -9.15
N VAL A 292 -11.48 16.12 -9.13
CA VAL A 292 -11.89 14.95 -9.92
C VAL A 292 -11.88 15.27 -11.41
N ALA A 293 -12.43 16.43 -11.81
CA ALA A 293 -12.44 16.87 -13.19
C ALA A 293 -11.03 17.09 -13.76
N GLU A 294 -10.13 17.67 -12.97
CA GLU A 294 -8.74 17.92 -13.34
C GLU A 294 -7.98 16.60 -13.54
N ALA A 295 -8.13 15.63 -12.64
CA ALA A 295 -7.49 14.31 -12.79
C ALA A 295 -8.00 13.54 -14.02
N LEU A 296 -9.29 13.67 -14.36
CA LEU A 296 -9.85 13.11 -15.59
C LEU A 296 -9.30 13.82 -16.84
N ALA A 297 -9.21 15.15 -16.80
CA ALA A 297 -8.67 15.95 -17.89
C ALA A 297 -7.18 15.66 -18.13
N GLU A 298 -6.38 15.55 -17.07
CA GLU A 298 -4.96 15.16 -17.15
C GLU A 298 -4.80 13.77 -17.78
N ALA A 299 -5.69 12.83 -17.44
CA ALA A 299 -5.69 11.50 -18.01
C ALA A 299 -6.23 11.42 -19.45
N GLU A 300 -6.77 12.52 -19.99
CA GLU A 300 -7.56 12.58 -21.23
C GLU A 300 -8.73 11.57 -21.23
N LEU A 301 -9.40 11.43 -20.08
CA LEU A 301 -10.50 10.50 -19.87
C LEU A 301 -11.81 11.21 -19.59
N THR A 302 -12.91 10.51 -19.88
CA THR A 302 -14.26 10.96 -19.56
C THR A 302 -14.82 10.21 -18.35
N PRO A 303 -15.77 10.80 -17.60
CA PRO A 303 -16.50 10.11 -16.53
C PRO A 303 -17.09 8.77 -16.96
N ALA A 304 -17.54 8.66 -18.22
CA ALA A 304 -18.12 7.43 -18.77
C ALA A 304 -17.16 6.23 -18.79
N SER A 305 -15.85 6.48 -18.68
CA SER A 305 -14.84 5.43 -18.64
C SER A 305 -14.57 4.87 -17.24
N ILE A 306 -15.09 5.50 -16.18
CA ILE A 306 -14.85 5.10 -14.79
C ILE A 306 -15.95 4.16 -14.31
N GLY A 307 -15.59 2.96 -13.87
CA GLY A 307 -16.54 1.96 -13.36
C GLY A 307 -16.60 1.86 -11.84
N TYR A 308 -15.61 2.41 -11.14
CA TYR A 308 -15.51 2.36 -9.69
C TYR A 308 -14.92 3.65 -9.12
N VAL A 309 -15.45 4.13 -8.00
CA VAL A 309 -14.83 5.19 -7.20
C VAL A 309 -14.57 4.67 -5.80
N GLU A 310 -13.29 4.60 -5.45
CA GLU A 310 -12.83 4.47 -4.07
C GLU A 310 -12.83 5.87 -3.45
N ALA A 311 -13.92 6.17 -2.77
CA ALA A 311 -14.19 7.46 -2.18
C ALA A 311 -13.31 7.72 -0.94
N HIS A 312 -13.25 8.98 -0.54
CA HIS A 312 -12.84 9.34 0.81
C HIS A 312 -13.76 8.68 1.83
N GLY A 313 -15.08 8.75 1.65
CA GLY A 313 -16.09 8.01 2.41
C GLY A 313 -15.88 8.16 3.91
N SER A 314 -16.09 9.38 4.40
CA SER A 314 -15.82 9.77 5.79
C SER A 314 -16.72 9.04 6.80
N GLY A 315 -17.90 8.56 6.36
CA GLY A 315 -18.94 8.04 7.23
C GLY A 315 -19.70 9.12 7.98
N THR A 316 -19.44 10.40 7.71
CA THR A 316 -20.24 11.51 8.23
C THR A 316 -21.39 11.80 7.28
N ALA A 317 -22.60 12.02 7.79
CA ALA A 317 -23.77 12.29 6.94
C ALA A 317 -23.54 13.46 5.97
N VAL A 318 -22.98 14.58 6.47
CA VAL A 318 -22.72 15.78 5.66
C VAL A 318 -21.54 15.59 4.70
N GLY A 319 -20.45 14.99 5.16
CA GLY A 319 -19.25 14.80 4.33
C GLY A 319 -19.52 13.86 3.15
N ASP A 320 -20.22 12.75 3.42
CA ASP A 320 -20.55 11.77 2.38
C ASP A 320 -21.55 12.36 1.37
N ALA A 321 -22.50 13.20 1.80
CA ALA A 321 -23.41 13.90 0.90
C ALA A 321 -22.70 14.90 -0.02
N ILE A 322 -21.75 15.67 0.53
CA ILE A 322 -20.94 16.62 -0.24
C ILE A 322 -20.05 15.89 -1.25
N GLU A 323 -19.42 14.79 -0.86
CA GLU A 323 -18.57 13.99 -1.74
C GLU A 323 -19.37 13.41 -2.93
N VAL A 324 -20.54 12.82 -2.68
CA VAL A 324 -21.36 12.26 -3.78
C VAL A 324 -21.93 13.38 -4.66
N ALA A 325 -22.30 14.53 -4.10
CA ALA A 325 -22.74 15.67 -4.90
C ALA A 325 -21.62 16.21 -5.81
N ALA A 326 -20.39 16.30 -5.30
CA ALA A 326 -19.22 16.72 -6.08
C ALA A 326 -18.93 15.74 -7.22
N LEU A 327 -18.98 14.44 -6.96
CA LEU A 327 -18.84 13.41 -7.99
C LEU A 327 -19.98 13.49 -9.02
N ALA A 328 -21.23 13.66 -8.59
CA ALA A 328 -22.38 13.79 -9.48
C ALA A 328 -22.28 15.00 -10.41
N GLN A 329 -21.74 16.13 -9.92
CA GLN A 329 -21.49 17.31 -10.74
C GLN A 329 -20.52 17.03 -11.90
N VAL A 330 -19.45 16.27 -11.65
CA VAL A 330 -18.47 15.91 -12.70
C VAL A 330 -19.06 14.89 -13.67
N PHE A 331 -19.77 13.89 -13.16
CA PHE A 331 -20.35 12.82 -13.97
C PHE A 331 -21.59 13.24 -14.75
N ALA A 332 -22.19 14.40 -14.45
CA ALA A 332 -23.29 14.97 -15.23
C ALA A 332 -22.87 15.40 -16.65
N ALA A 333 -21.56 15.57 -16.91
CA ALA A 333 -21.04 15.90 -18.24
C ALA A 333 -21.30 14.78 -19.26
N ASP A 334 -21.32 13.53 -18.81
CA ASP A 334 -21.61 12.35 -19.62
C ASP A 334 -22.71 11.52 -18.93
N PRO A 335 -23.99 11.75 -19.23
CA PRO A 335 -25.09 11.04 -18.58
C PRO A 335 -24.97 9.52 -18.73
N LEU A 336 -24.70 8.86 -17.61
CA LEU A 336 -24.55 7.42 -17.52
C LEU A 336 -25.85 6.75 -17.05
N PRO A 337 -26.04 5.46 -17.36
CA PRO A 337 -27.16 4.70 -16.81
C PRO A 337 -27.14 4.75 -15.26
N PRO A 338 -28.31 4.83 -14.60
CA PRO A 338 -28.36 4.72 -13.14
C PRO A 338 -27.67 3.44 -12.66
N ARG A 339 -26.98 3.53 -11.51
CA ARG A 339 -26.29 2.39 -10.87
C ARG A 339 -25.25 1.70 -11.78
N SER A 340 -24.50 2.47 -12.55
CA SER A 340 -23.42 2.00 -13.44
C SER A 340 -22.03 2.17 -12.86
N VAL A 341 -21.86 3.07 -11.89
CA VAL A 341 -20.57 3.35 -11.24
C VAL A 341 -20.65 2.92 -9.78
N ALA A 342 -19.82 1.96 -9.40
CA ALA A 342 -19.78 1.52 -8.00
C ALA A 342 -19.06 2.56 -7.14
N LEU A 343 -19.56 2.80 -5.94
CA LEU A 343 -18.99 3.71 -4.95
C LEU A 343 -18.68 2.93 -3.67
N GLY A 344 -17.44 2.98 -3.19
CA GLY A 344 -17.04 2.29 -1.96
C GLY A 344 -15.96 3.04 -1.19
N SER A 345 -15.72 2.62 0.05
CA SER A 345 -14.63 3.13 0.89
C SER A 345 -14.00 1.99 1.68
N VAL A 346 -12.67 1.90 1.64
CA VAL A 346 -11.88 0.95 2.44
C VAL A 346 -12.05 1.20 3.94
N LYS A 347 -12.44 2.42 4.34
CA LYS A 347 -12.60 2.79 5.75
C LYS A 347 -13.70 1.98 6.43
N THR A 348 -14.64 1.41 5.68
CA THR A 348 -15.65 0.51 6.23
C THR A 348 -15.07 -0.81 6.73
N ASN A 349 -13.90 -1.22 6.24
CA ASN A 349 -13.23 -2.45 6.66
C ASN A 349 -12.19 -2.20 7.74
N ILE A 350 -11.39 -1.13 7.62
CA ILE A 350 -10.17 -0.95 8.42
C ILE A 350 -10.15 0.37 9.21
N GLY A 351 -11.21 1.17 9.16
CA GLY A 351 -11.25 2.51 9.74
C GLY A 351 -10.40 3.53 8.94
N ASN A 352 -10.24 4.72 9.49
CA ASN A 352 -9.46 5.81 8.90
C ASN A 352 -7.99 5.73 9.33
N LEU A 353 -7.12 5.40 8.38
CA LEU A 353 -5.66 5.26 8.58
C LEU A 353 -4.93 6.61 8.56
N ASP A 354 -5.65 7.72 8.73
CA ASP A 354 -5.12 9.08 8.75
C ASP A 354 -4.19 9.37 7.56
N ALA A 355 -2.91 9.67 7.79
CA ALA A 355 -1.95 9.97 6.74
C ALA A 355 -1.80 8.84 5.70
N ALA A 356 -2.05 7.58 6.06
CA ALA A 356 -1.98 6.42 5.17
C ALA A 356 -3.31 6.06 4.46
N ALA A 357 -4.40 6.79 4.74
CA ALA A 357 -5.73 6.44 4.25
C ALA A 357 -5.87 6.48 2.73
N GLY A 358 -5.28 7.48 2.07
CA GLY A 358 -5.32 7.62 0.61
C GLY A 358 -4.61 6.46 -0.10
N ALA A 359 -3.41 6.09 0.34
CA ALA A 359 -2.69 4.95 -0.22
C ALA A 359 -3.37 3.60 0.03
N ALA A 360 -4.04 3.42 1.18
CA ALA A 360 -4.81 2.21 1.45
C ALA A 360 -6.02 2.06 0.51
N GLY A 361 -6.73 3.18 0.24
CA GLY A 361 -7.79 3.22 -0.77
C GLY A 361 -7.24 2.91 -2.16
N LEU A 362 -6.10 3.49 -2.53
CA LEU A 362 -5.46 3.24 -3.81
C LEU A 362 -5.09 1.75 -3.99
N ILE A 363 -4.54 1.08 -2.98
CA ILE A 363 -4.27 -0.37 -3.06
C ILE A 363 -5.55 -1.17 -3.29
N LYS A 364 -6.65 -0.86 -2.59
CA LYS A 364 -7.94 -1.52 -2.82
C LYS A 364 -8.42 -1.33 -4.27
N ALA A 365 -8.31 -0.11 -4.80
CA ALA A 365 -8.69 0.19 -6.18
C ALA A 365 -7.79 -0.54 -7.21
N ILE A 366 -6.48 -0.55 -7.00
CA ILE A 366 -5.51 -1.31 -7.80
C ILE A 366 -5.87 -2.80 -7.83
N LEU A 367 -6.14 -3.40 -6.67
CA LEU A 367 -6.52 -4.80 -6.58
C LEU A 367 -7.87 -5.06 -7.27
N ALA A 368 -8.82 -4.13 -7.17
CA ALA A 368 -10.11 -4.25 -7.83
C ALA A 368 -9.99 -4.23 -9.36
N VAL A 369 -9.19 -3.33 -9.94
CA VAL A 369 -8.96 -3.30 -11.40
C VAL A 369 -8.16 -4.53 -11.86
N ARG A 370 -7.16 -4.95 -11.08
CA ARG A 370 -6.29 -6.11 -11.40
C ARG A 370 -7.08 -7.42 -11.40
N HIS A 371 -7.91 -7.63 -10.38
CA HIS A 371 -8.66 -8.88 -10.22
C HIS A 371 -10.05 -8.85 -10.89
N GLY A 372 -10.50 -7.67 -11.35
CA GLY A 372 -11.83 -7.52 -11.93
C GLY A 372 -12.95 -7.84 -10.93
N VAL A 373 -12.77 -7.45 -9.67
CA VAL A 373 -13.76 -7.64 -8.61
C VAL A 373 -13.81 -6.36 -7.76
N ILE A 374 -15.00 -5.81 -7.55
CA ILE A 374 -15.23 -4.68 -6.64
C ILE A 374 -15.72 -5.25 -5.30
N PRO A 375 -14.96 -5.11 -4.19
CA PRO A 375 -15.38 -5.62 -2.89
C PRO A 375 -16.63 -4.95 -2.35
N ALA A 376 -17.35 -5.63 -1.46
CA ALA A 376 -18.48 -5.06 -0.74
C ALA A 376 -18.05 -3.86 0.15
N ASN A 377 -18.92 -2.85 0.23
CA ASN A 377 -18.85 -1.75 1.19
C ASN A 377 -19.61 -2.16 2.46
N LEU A 378 -18.91 -2.20 3.59
CA LEU A 378 -19.49 -2.70 4.85
C LEU A 378 -20.40 -1.65 5.49
N HIS A 379 -21.24 -2.12 6.42
CA HIS A 379 -22.14 -1.31 7.25
C HIS A 379 -23.11 -0.41 6.49
N TYR A 380 -23.51 -0.82 5.29
CA TYR A 380 -24.51 -0.14 4.47
C TYR A 380 -25.82 -0.95 4.43
N ASP A 381 -26.85 -0.44 5.10
CA ASP A 381 -28.21 -0.98 5.18
C ASP A 381 -29.20 -0.09 4.40
N ARG A 382 -29.14 1.23 4.60
CA ARG A 382 -30.04 2.20 3.97
C ARG A 382 -29.27 3.44 3.50
N PRO A 383 -29.58 3.98 2.30
CA PRO A 383 -28.89 5.17 1.80
C PRO A 383 -29.06 6.35 2.74
N ASN A 384 -28.00 7.14 2.91
CA ASN A 384 -28.10 8.46 3.50
C ASN A 384 -29.16 9.30 2.74
N PRO A 385 -30.21 9.81 3.41
CA PRO A 385 -31.30 10.54 2.75
C PRO A 385 -30.87 11.85 2.09
N ASP A 386 -29.69 12.38 2.45
CA ASP A 386 -29.12 13.58 1.85
C ASP A 386 -28.36 13.28 0.54
N ILE A 387 -28.29 12.01 0.12
CA ILE A 387 -27.67 11.59 -1.14
C ILE A 387 -28.76 11.14 -2.13
N ASP A 388 -28.80 11.80 -3.29
CA ASP A 388 -29.66 11.39 -4.41
C ASP A 388 -28.97 10.32 -5.29
N PHE A 389 -29.02 9.07 -4.84
CA PHE A 389 -28.53 7.93 -5.63
C PHE A 389 -29.41 7.60 -6.83
N ASP A 390 -30.71 7.91 -6.78
CA ASP A 390 -31.65 7.52 -7.84
C ASP A 390 -31.43 8.34 -9.12
N SER A 391 -31.03 9.61 -8.98
CA SER A 391 -30.74 10.50 -10.09
C SER A 391 -29.26 10.48 -10.54
N SER A 392 -28.40 9.70 -9.89
CA SER A 392 -26.96 9.64 -10.18
C SER A 392 -26.54 8.26 -10.70
N PRO A 393 -25.38 8.13 -11.38
CA PRO A 393 -24.90 6.83 -11.83
C PRO A 393 -24.35 5.96 -10.68
N PHE A 394 -24.23 6.50 -9.47
CA PHE A 394 -23.55 5.85 -8.36
C PHE A 394 -24.43 4.83 -7.64
N TYR A 395 -23.81 3.76 -7.16
CA TYR A 395 -24.43 2.83 -6.22
C TYR A 395 -23.40 2.22 -5.26
N VAL A 396 -23.83 1.89 -4.05
CA VAL A 396 -22.97 1.25 -3.05
C VAL A 396 -23.09 -0.28 -3.13
N PRO A 397 -22.01 -1.03 -3.41
CA PRO A 397 -22.07 -2.48 -3.50
C PRO A 397 -22.13 -3.12 -2.10
N VAL A 398 -23.18 -3.88 -1.79
CA VAL A 398 -23.31 -4.61 -0.50
C VAL A 398 -22.77 -6.05 -0.55
N LYS A 399 -22.30 -6.48 -1.71
CA LYS A 399 -21.68 -7.78 -2.00
C LYS A 399 -20.57 -7.56 -3.02
N ASN A 400 -19.62 -8.50 -3.11
CA ASN A 400 -18.60 -8.46 -4.15
C ASN A 400 -19.24 -8.49 -5.55
N VAL A 401 -18.82 -7.58 -6.42
CA VAL A 401 -19.33 -7.46 -7.80
C VAL A 401 -18.22 -7.84 -8.77
N GLY A 402 -18.49 -8.79 -9.66
CA GLY A 402 -17.60 -9.08 -10.79
C GLY A 402 -17.59 -7.91 -11.77
N TRP A 403 -16.41 -7.41 -12.11
CA TRP A 403 -16.22 -6.24 -12.95
C TRP A 403 -15.78 -6.67 -14.34
N GLN A 404 -16.74 -6.78 -15.26
CA GLN A 404 -16.49 -7.08 -16.67
C GLN A 404 -16.51 -5.77 -17.46
N ALA A 405 -15.33 -5.34 -17.91
CA ALA A 405 -15.13 -4.18 -18.76
C ALA A 405 -13.93 -4.45 -19.67
N GLU A 406 -13.89 -3.82 -20.84
CA GLU A 406 -12.73 -3.88 -21.75
C GLU A 406 -11.47 -3.32 -21.07
N VAL A 407 -11.62 -2.13 -20.48
CA VAL A 407 -10.62 -1.50 -19.63
C VAL A 407 -11.28 -1.10 -18.31
N ARG A 408 -10.79 -1.64 -17.20
CA ARG A 408 -11.24 -1.27 -15.85
C ARG A 408 -10.49 -0.04 -15.38
N ARG A 409 -11.22 0.99 -15.00
CA ARG A 409 -10.69 2.24 -14.45
C ARG A 409 -11.44 2.63 -13.18
N ALA A 410 -10.69 3.04 -12.17
CA ALA A 410 -11.23 3.55 -10.93
C ALA A 410 -10.69 4.94 -10.59
N GLY A 411 -11.54 5.78 -10.00
CA GLY A 411 -11.10 7.02 -9.33
C GLY A 411 -10.85 6.75 -7.84
N VAL A 412 -9.85 7.42 -7.26
CA VAL A 412 -9.51 7.31 -5.83
C VAL A 412 -9.43 8.70 -5.23
N SER A 413 -10.25 8.98 -4.21
CA SER A 413 -10.33 10.29 -3.55
C SER A 413 -9.74 10.27 -2.14
N ALA A 414 -8.99 11.31 -1.79
CA ALA A 414 -8.61 11.58 -0.40
C ALA A 414 -8.68 13.08 -0.09
N PHE A 415 -9.48 13.44 0.93
CA PHE A 415 -9.69 14.83 1.33
C PHE A 415 -9.14 15.06 2.73
N GLY A 416 -8.22 16.03 2.84
CA GLY A 416 -7.55 16.38 4.07
C GLY A 416 -8.36 17.39 4.90
N LEU A 417 -8.30 17.24 6.23
CA LEU A 417 -8.74 18.30 7.13
C LEU A 417 -7.95 19.59 6.82
N GLY A 418 -8.64 20.71 6.60
CA GLY A 418 -8.03 21.93 6.08
C GLY A 418 -8.20 22.13 4.57
N GLY A 419 -8.80 21.17 3.87
CA GLY A 419 -9.35 21.33 2.52
C GLY A 419 -8.42 20.98 1.37
N THR A 420 -7.25 20.40 1.63
CA THR A 420 -6.41 19.87 0.54
C THR A 420 -7.02 18.59 0.02
N ASN A 421 -7.33 18.55 -1.27
CA ASN A 421 -7.95 17.40 -1.92
C ASN A 421 -6.97 16.75 -2.89
N ALA A 422 -7.02 15.44 -3.01
CA ALA A 422 -6.29 14.68 -4.02
C ALA A 422 -7.23 13.67 -4.69
N HIS A 423 -7.08 13.49 -6.00
CA HIS A 423 -7.75 12.46 -6.77
C HIS A 423 -6.77 11.79 -7.74
N VAL A 424 -6.86 10.46 -7.89
CA VAL A 424 -6.01 9.67 -8.80
C VAL A 424 -6.88 8.73 -9.61
N ILE A 425 -6.63 8.65 -10.92
CA ILE A 425 -7.25 7.68 -11.81
C ILE A 425 -6.30 6.48 -11.97
N VAL A 426 -6.79 5.29 -11.61
CA VAL A 426 -6.08 4.02 -11.79
C VAL A 426 -6.73 3.17 -12.87
N GLU A 427 -5.91 2.57 -13.72
CA GLU A 427 -6.29 1.69 -14.82
C GLU A 427 -5.66 0.30 -14.63
N GLN A 428 -6.37 -0.75 -15.07
CA GLN A 428 -5.80 -2.09 -15.12
C GLN A 428 -4.49 -2.11 -15.93
N ALA A 429 -3.57 -2.99 -15.58
CA ALA A 429 -2.33 -3.16 -16.34
C ALA A 429 -2.60 -3.51 -17.82
N PRO A 430 -1.71 -3.12 -18.76
CA PRO A 430 -1.81 -3.52 -20.15
C PRO A 430 -1.88 -5.04 -20.29
N ALA A 431 -2.62 -5.51 -21.29
CA ALA A 431 -2.67 -6.94 -21.59
C ALA A 431 -1.29 -7.44 -21.98
N GLU A 432 -0.84 -8.49 -21.30
CA GLU A 432 0.48 -9.06 -21.55
C GLU A 432 0.44 -9.96 -22.79
N ALA A 433 1.43 -9.80 -23.68
CA ALA A 433 1.59 -10.70 -24.80
C ALA A 433 1.86 -12.14 -24.30
N PRO A 434 1.20 -13.16 -24.87
CA PRO A 434 1.49 -14.56 -24.52
C PRO A 434 2.97 -14.88 -24.75
N ARG A 435 3.67 -15.31 -23.70
CA ARG A 435 5.04 -15.85 -23.82
C ARG A 435 4.99 -17.37 -23.94
N PRO A 436 5.86 -18.00 -24.77
CA PRO A 436 6.02 -19.45 -24.80
C PRO A 436 6.22 -20.01 -23.39
N GLU A 437 5.74 -21.22 -23.10
CA GLU A 437 5.96 -21.83 -21.77
C GLU A 437 7.46 -21.85 -21.41
N ALA A 438 7.75 -21.53 -20.15
CA ALA A 438 9.11 -21.59 -19.64
C ALA A 438 9.56 -23.06 -19.67
N GLY A 439 10.48 -23.38 -20.59
CA GLY A 439 11.07 -24.71 -20.70
C GLY A 439 12.47 -24.73 -20.12
N GLY A 440 12.85 -25.87 -19.53
CA GLY A 440 14.24 -26.13 -19.12
C GLY A 440 14.46 -26.08 -17.62
N TRP A 441 15.71 -25.83 -17.23
CA TRP A 441 16.15 -25.83 -15.84
C TRP A 441 16.27 -24.41 -15.31
N HIS A 442 15.74 -24.19 -14.12
CA HIS A 442 15.83 -22.94 -13.38
C HIS A 442 16.63 -23.12 -12.10
N VAL A 443 17.24 -22.02 -11.66
CA VAL A 443 17.86 -21.91 -10.35
C VAL A 443 17.15 -20.83 -9.56
N LEU A 444 16.69 -21.16 -8.36
CA LEU A 444 16.05 -20.23 -7.43
C LEU A 444 17.08 -19.89 -6.35
N PRO A 445 17.84 -18.80 -6.47
CA PRO A 445 18.75 -18.38 -5.42
C PRO A 445 17.98 -17.76 -4.25
N LEU A 446 18.32 -18.17 -3.03
CA LEU A 446 17.84 -17.54 -1.81
C LEU A 446 19.01 -17.12 -0.94
N SER A 447 18.84 -16.04 -0.21
CA SER A 447 19.78 -15.67 0.84
C SER A 447 19.11 -14.93 2.00
N ALA A 448 19.72 -14.99 3.17
CA ALA A 448 19.31 -14.20 4.33
C ALA A 448 20.49 -13.84 5.25
N ARG A 449 20.26 -12.92 6.19
CA ARG A 449 21.25 -12.53 7.20
C ARG A 449 21.36 -13.50 8.35
N THR A 450 20.37 -14.36 8.57
CA THR A 450 20.39 -15.40 9.62
C THR A 450 19.91 -16.75 9.07
N PRO A 451 20.29 -17.88 9.69
CA PRO A 451 19.75 -19.20 9.35
C PRO A 451 18.23 -19.27 9.48
N GLU A 452 17.68 -18.63 10.52
CA GLU A 452 16.24 -18.57 10.79
C GLU A 452 15.50 -17.86 9.66
N ALA A 453 16.00 -16.69 9.23
CA ALA A 453 15.41 -15.94 8.13
C ALA A 453 15.49 -16.73 6.81
N LEU A 454 16.58 -17.46 6.55
CA LEU A 454 16.69 -18.30 5.35
C LEU A 454 15.66 -19.42 5.35
N ARG A 455 15.48 -20.11 6.49
CA ARG A 455 14.45 -21.16 6.63
C ARG A 455 13.05 -20.60 6.42
N THR A 456 12.74 -19.45 7.02
CA THR A 456 11.43 -18.79 6.83
C THR A 456 11.22 -18.36 5.39
N ALA A 457 12.23 -17.80 4.72
CA ALA A 457 12.14 -17.39 3.32
C ALA A 457 11.86 -18.59 2.39
N ARG A 458 12.51 -19.73 2.64
CA ARG A 458 12.24 -20.99 1.92
C ARG A 458 10.79 -21.45 2.10
N THR A 459 10.29 -21.43 3.33
CA THR A 459 8.90 -21.81 3.66
C THR A 459 7.90 -20.89 2.97
N LEU A 460 8.06 -19.57 3.10
CA LEU A 460 7.16 -18.59 2.49
C LEU A 460 7.14 -18.72 0.97
N LEU A 461 8.30 -18.90 0.33
CA LEU A 461 8.36 -19.11 -1.12
C LEU A 461 7.69 -20.43 -1.53
N ALA A 462 7.88 -21.51 -0.78
CA ALA A 462 7.22 -22.78 -1.06
C ALA A 462 5.69 -22.69 -0.94
N GLU A 463 5.19 -21.97 0.05
CA GLU A 463 3.76 -21.70 0.23
C GLU A 463 3.20 -20.85 -0.91
N HIS A 464 3.92 -19.79 -1.30
CA HIS A 464 3.55 -18.94 -2.42
C HIS A 464 3.45 -19.73 -3.73
N LEU A 465 4.49 -20.51 -4.08
CA LEU A 465 4.49 -21.33 -5.30
C LEU A 465 3.43 -22.44 -5.27
N SER A 466 3.04 -22.93 -4.09
CA SER A 466 1.97 -23.92 -3.95
C SER A 466 0.58 -23.31 -4.19
N ALA A 467 0.39 -22.04 -3.82
CA ALA A 467 -0.89 -21.34 -3.93
C ALA A 467 -1.07 -20.64 -5.29
N ALA A 468 0.02 -20.21 -5.93
CA ALA A 468 0.00 -19.45 -7.16
C ALA A 468 -0.24 -20.35 -8.39
N GLN A 469 -1.48 -20.41 -8.86
CA GLN A 469 -1.81 -21.10 -10.11
C GLN A 469 -1.24 -20.31 -11.31
N GLY A 470 -0.41 -20.97 -12.12
CA GLY A 470 0.09 -20.41 -13.37
C GLY A 470 1.26 -19.43 -13.25
N ILE A 471 1.88 -19.29 -12.07
CA ILE A 471 3.14 -18.54 -11.96
C ILE A 471 4.25 -19.22 -12.77
N ARG A 472 5.01 -18.45 -13.55
CA ARG A 472 6.08 -18.99 -14.38
C ARG A 472 7.41 -18.99 -13.64
N LEU A 473 8.14 -20.09 -13.71
CA LEU A 473 9.41 -20.23 -12.98
C LEU A 473 10.56 -19.39 -13.53
N ASP A 474 10.53 -19.01 -14.81
CA ASP A 474 11.48 -18.06 -15.38
C ASP A 474 11.35 -16.68 -14.71
N ASP A 475 10.13 -16.20 -14.50
CA ASP A 475 9.88 -14.95 -13.78
C ASP A 475 10.31 -15.02 -12.31
N VAL A 476 10.04 -16.16 -11.64
CA VAL A 476 10.47 -16.39 -10.25
C VAL A 476 12.00 -16.38 -10.17
N ALA A 477 12.67 -17.14 -11.04
CA ALA A 477 14.13 -17.22 -11.08
C ALA A 477 14.77 -15.87 -11.43
N TYR A 478 14.19 -15.14 -12.40
CA TYR A 478 14.61 -13.79 -12.77
C TYR A 478 14.54 -12.85 -11.57
N THR A 479 13.37 -12.77 -10.92
CA THR A 479 13.14 -11.88 -9.77
C THR A 479 14.08 -12.19 -8.60
N LEU A 480 14.30 -13.46 -8.28
CA LEU A 480 15.21 -13.86 -7.20
C LEU A 480 16.68 -13.55 -7.53
N ALA A 481 17.05 -13.60 -8.81
CA ALA A 481 18.42 -13.36 -9.26
C ALA A 481 18.78 -11.87 -9.36
N THR A 482 17.84 -11.01 -9.77
CA THR A 482 18.09 -9.58 -10.03
C THR A 482 17.55 -8.67 -8.93
N GLY A 483 16.44 -9.05 -8.31
CA GLY A 483 15.67 -8.20 -7.40
C GLY A 483 15.86 -8.49 -5.93
N ARG A 484 16.85 -9.31 -5.55
CA ARG A 484 17.11 -9.68 -4.15
C ARG A 484 18.58 -9.48 -3.82
N ARG A 485 18.83 -8.79 -2.71
CA ARG A 485 20.19 -8.63 -2.19
C ARG A 485 20.78 -9.97 -1.76
N ALA A 486 22.03 -10.21 -2.13
CA ALA A 486 22.78 -11.39 -1.71
C ALA A 486 23.33 -11.22 -0.27
N PHE A 487 22.82 -12.03 0.67
CA PHE A 487 23.28 -12.09 2.06
C PHE A 487 24.19 -13.31 2.32
N GLY A 488 24.66 -13.45 3.57
CA GLY A 488 25.67 -14.45 3.96
C GLY A 488 25.18 -15.89 4.03
N TYR A 489 23.94 -16.13 4.50
CA TYR A 489 23.36 -17.47 4.51
C TYR A 489 22.64 -17.71 3.20
N ARG A 490 22.97 -18.78 2.48
CA ARG A 490 22.54 -18.98 1.10
C ARG A 490 22.02 -20.39 0.86
N ALA A 491 21.00 -20.47 0.01
CA ALA A 491 20.48 -21.71 -0.55
C ALA A 491 20.23 -21.51 -2.05
N ALA A 492 20.20 -22.61 -2.81
CA ALA A 492 19.71 -22.61 -4.17
C ALA A 492 18.85 -23.84 -4.42
N VAL A 493 17.78 -23.69 -5.19
CA VAL A 493 16.94 -24.81 -5.63
C VAL A 493 17.03 -24.94 -7.14
N LEU A 494 17.29 -26.15 -7.61
CA LEU A 494 17.34 -26.49 -9.04
C LEU A 494 16.05 -27.23 -9.39
N CYS A 495 15.28 -26.70 -10.34
CA CYS A 495 13.95 -27.22 -10.67
C CYS A 495 13.58 -26.98 -12.13
N ARG A 496 12.67 -27.80 -12.66
CA ARG A 496 12.04 -27.61 -13.97
C ARG A 496 10.59 -27.16 -13.89
N ASP A 497 9.93 -27.47 -12.78
CA ASP A 497 8.52 -27.14 -12.55
C ASP A 497 8.27 -26.76 -11.09
N ALA A 498 7.09 -26.21 -10.82
CA ALA A 498 6.70 -25.73 -9.50
C ALA A 498 6.68 -26.86 -8.45
N THR A 499 6.45 -28.12 -8.84
CA THR A 499 6.44 -29.26 -7.91
C THR A 499 7.85 -29.56 -7.42
N GLU A 500 8.82 -29.61 -8.34
CA GLU A 500 10.24 -29.76 -8.00
C GLU A 500 10.74 -28.56 -7.18
N ALA A 501 10.32 -27.34 -7.52
CA ALA A 501 10.67 -26.13 -6.77
C ALA A 501 10.19 -26.19 -5.32
N VAL A 502 8.90 -26.51 -5.10
CA VAL A 502 8.31 -26.63 -3.76
C VAL A 502 8.97 -27.75 -2.95
N ALA A 503 9.27 -28.90 -3.57
CA ALA A 503 9.96 -30.00 -2.92
C ALA A 503 11.38 -29.60 -2.48
N GLY A 504 12.14 -28.92 -3.36
CA GLY A 504 13.48 -28.43 -3.03
C GLY A 504 13.48 -27.37 -1.94
N LEU A 505 12.52 -26.44 -1.95
CA LEU A 505 12.38 -25.42 -0.91
C LEU A 505 12.08 -26.02 0.46
N ARG A 506 11.27 -27.09 0.53
CA ARG A 506 10.94 -27.82 1.76
C ARG A 506 12.00 -28.85 2.20
N GLY A 507 13.00 -29.12 1.36
CA GLY A 507 14.08 -30.05 1.67
C GLY A 507 15.00 -29.58 2.81
N PRO A 508 15.91 -30.43 3.30
CA PRO A 508 16.85 -30.07 4.37
C PRO A 508 17.77 -28.89 4.00
N ASP A 509 18.31 -28.21 5.02
CA ASP A 509 19.33 -27.16 4.85
C ASP A 509 20.68 -27.79 4.46
N GLY A 510 21.37 -27.21 3.48
CA GLY A 510 22.78 -27.53 3.17
C GLY A 510 23.01 -28.61 2.11
N ASP A 511 22.03 -29.45 1.80
CA ASP A 511 22.09 -30.27 0.58
C ASP A 511 21.62 -29.44 -0.61
N LEU A 512 22.38 -29.47 -1.70
CA LEU A 512 21.92 -29.10 -3.03
C LEU A 512 21.42 -30.38 -3.71
N PRO A 513 20.19 -30.86 -3.44
CA PRO A 513 19.64 -31.96 -4.21
C PRO A 513 19.60 -31.51 -5.67
N ALA A 514 20.44 -32.11 -6.50
CA ALA A 514 20.43 -31.91 -7.94
C ALA A 514 19.61 -33.06 -8.55
N PRO A 515 18.39 -32.81 -9.03
CA PRO A 515 17.60 -33.87 -9.63
C PRO A 515 18.30 -34.43 -10.88
N ALA A 516 17.99 -35.68 -11.23
CA ALA A 516 18.64 -36.33 -12.36
C ALA A 516 18.45 -35.52 -13.65
N GLY A 517 19.55 -35.26 -14.36
CA GLY A 517 19.54 -34.50 -15.61
C GLY A 517 19.76 -32.98 -15.49
N THR A 518 20.04 -32.43 -14.30
CA THR A 518 20.44 -31.02 -14.19
C THR A 518 21.73 -30.77 -14.97
N PRO A 519 21.85 -29.70 -15.77
CA PRO A 519 23.10 -29.31 -16.42
C PRO A 519 24.24 -29.11 -15.42
N GLU A 520 25.44 -29.60 -15.75
CA GLU A 520 26.62 -29.52 -14.88
C GLU A 520 27.00 -28.06 -14.55
N GLU A 521 26.83 -27.16 -15.52
CA GLU A 521 27.04 -25.72 -15.34
C GLU A 521 26.16 -25.13 -14.23
N LEU A 522 24.85 -25.37 -14.28
CA LEU A 522 23.90 -24.88 -13.28
C LEU A 522 24.18 -25.45 -11.89
N ARG A 523 24.58 -26.73 -11.81
CA ARG A 523 25.01 -27.33 -10.54
C ARG A 523 26.25 -26.61 -9.98
N ARG A 524 27.24 -26.31 -10.82
CA ARG A 524 28.46 -25.62 -10.40
C ARG A 524 28.16 -24.19 -9.93
N GLN A 525 27.30 -23.47 -10.63
CA GLN A 525 26.86 -22.12 -10.26
C GLN A 525 26.09 -22.12 -8.93
N ALA A 526 25.15 -23.05 -8.76
CA ALA A 526 24.40 -23.22 -7.52
C ALA A 526 25.31 -23.57 -6.33
N ALA A 527 26.28 -24.47 -6.52
CA ALA A 527 27.28 -24.81 -5.50
C ALA A 527 28.17 -23.61 -5.14
N ALA A 528 28.62 -22.84 -6.14
CA ALA A 528 29.42 -21.64 -5.93
C ALA A 528 28.63 -20.55 -5.19
N TRP A 529 27.34 -20.37 -5.52
CA TRP A 529 26.44 -19.46 -4.79
C TRP A 529 26.33 -19.82 -3.32
N VAL A 530 26.03 -21.10 -3.02
CA VAL A 530 25.93 -21.59 -1.64
C VAL A 530 27.25 -21.45 -0.88
N ALA A 531 28.38 -21.58 -1.57
CA ALA A 531 29.71 -21.33 -1.02
C ALA A 531 30.07 -19.83 -0.85
N GLY A 532 29.17 -18.91 -1.21
CA GLY A 532 29.34 -17.47 -0.99
C GLY A 532 29.84 -16.67 -2.20
N ALA A 533 30.05 -17.30 -3.36
CA ALA A 533 30.51 -16.59 -4.55
C ALA A 533 29.42 -15.65 -5.13
N GLY A 534 29.82 -14.52 -5.69
CA GLY A 534 28.94 -13.70 -6.53
C GLY A 534 28.74 -14.40 -7.88
N ILE A 535 27.49 -14.63 -8.28
CA ILE A 535 27.15 -15.32 -9.52
C ILE A 535 26.44 -14.35 -10.46
N GLY A 536 27.00 -14.17 -11.66
CA GLY A 536 26.24 -13.59 -12.78
C GLY A 536 25.31 -14.66 -13.32
N TRP A 537 24.12 -14.78 -12.72
CA TRP A 537 23.16 -15.82 -13.12
C TRP A 537 22.82 -15.67 -14.60
N PRO A 538 22.73 -16.79 -15.36
CA PRO A 538 22.12 -16.74 -16.68
C PRO A 538 20.66 -16.35 -16.50
N LEU A 539 20.34 -15.10 -16.79
CA LEU A 539 18.99 -14.59 -16.62
C LEU A 539 18.07 -15.26 -17.64
N PRO A 540 16.98 -15.90 -17.20
CA PRO A 540 16.00 -16.42 -18.13
C PRO A 540 15.29 -15.24 -18.81
N ASP A 541 14.53 -15.52 -19.88
CA ASP A 541 13.66 -14.53 -20.54
C ASP A 541 12.40 -14.26 -19.69
N GLY A 542 12.64 -13.83 -18.46
CA GLY A 542 11.66 -13.53 -17.44
C GLY A 542 11.43 -12.04 -17.28
N ARG A 543 10.48 -11.72 -16.40
CA ARG A 543 10.17 -10.39 -15.89
C ARG A 543 10.08 -10.43 -14.36
N THR A 544 10.04 -9.27 -13.71
CA THR A 544 9.79 -9.23 -12.27
C THR A 544 8.37 -9.69 -11.94
N VAL A 545 8.20 -10.35 -10.79
CA VAL A 545 6.89 -10.77 -10.24
C VAL A 545 6.90 -10.64 -8.72
N SER A 546 5.73 -10.40 -8.13
CA SER A 546 5.57 -10.37 -6.67
C SER A 546 5.92 -11.72 -6.06
N LEU A 547 6.92 -11.73 -5.17
CA LEU A 547 7.33 -12.87 -4.36
C LEU A 547 7.33 -12.49 -2.88
N PRO A 548 7.22 -13.46 -1.95
CA PRO A 548 7.33 -13.17 -0.53
C PRO A 548 8.59 -12.37 -0.20
N ALA A 549 8.41 -11.32 0.60
CA ALA A 549 9.48 -10.43 1.01
C ALA A 549 10.35 -11.04 2.12
N TYR A 550 11.46 -10.37 2.42
CA TYR A 550 12.40 -10.75 3.46
C TYR A 550 11.73 -10.93 4.83
N PRO A 551 11.91 -12.08 5.51
CA PRO A 551 11.33 -12.33 6.83
C PRO A 551 12.18 -11.68 7.93
N PHE A 552 11.95 -10.39 8.17
CA PHE A 552 12.62 -9.61 9.21
C PHE A 552 12.60 -10.28 10.59
N GLN A 553 13.72 -10.21 11.31
CA GLN A 553 13.86 -10.73 12.66
C GLN A 553 13.37 -9.68 13.67
N ARG A 554 12.12 -9.85 14.11
CA ARG A 554 11.42 -8.82 14.90
C ARG A 554 11.90 -8.82 16.36
N VAL A 555 12.63 -7.77 16.73
CA VAL A 555 13.04 -7.50 18.12
C VAL A 555 12.21 -6.34 18.66
N ARG A 556 11.74 -6.46 19.92
CA ARG A 556 10.94 -5.40 20.56
C ARG A 556 11.83 -4.21 20.92
N TYR A 557 11.53 -3.06 20.32
CA TYR A 557 12.09 -1.76 20.71
C TYR A 557 10.95 -0.82 21.14
N TRP A 558 10.87 -0.61 22.45
CA TRP A 558 9.90 0.29 23.04
C TRP A 558 10.52 0.90 24.29
N GLN A 559 10.39 2.21 24.46
CA GLN A 559 10.73 2.81 25.74
C GLN A 559 9.58 2.59 26.70
N GLU A 560 9.88 1.96 27.82
CA GLU A 560 8.93 1.81 28.92
C GLU A 560 8.75 3.16 29.64
N ASP A 561 7.57 3.38 30.24
CA ASP A 561 7.25 4.63 30.94
C ASP A 561 8.27 4.91 32.06
N ARG A 562 8.63 6.18 32.25
CA ARG A 562 9.40 6.61 33.42
C ARG A 562 8.50 6.46 34.66
N SER A 563 8.84 5.51 35.52
CA SER A 563 8.21 5.27 36.83
C SER A 563 8.22 6.51 37.73
#